data_AF-A0A6M8SYX9-F1
#
_entry.id   AF-A0A6M8SYX9-F1
#
_cell.length_a   1.000
_cell.length_b   1.000
_cell.length_c   1.000
_cell.angle_alpha   90.00
_cell.angle_beta   90.00
_cell.angle_gamma   90.00
#
_symmetry.space_group_name_H-M   'P 1'
#
loop_
_entity.id
_entity.type
_entity.pdbx_description
1 polymer ?
#
loop_
_entity_poly.entity_id
_entity_poly.type
_entity_poly.pdbx_seq_one_letter_code
_entity_poly.pdbx_strand_id
1 'polypeptide(L)' 'MENTPLANILTSTIGILSLFTIGFIIAMAIYLYIYVQRHINAEIAEQNSKQDQV' A
#
# COMPACT_ATOMS: atom_id res chain seq x y z
N MET A 1 19.20 35.53 -9.34
CA MET A 1 17.93 34.95 -8.87
C MET A 1 18.04 33.47 -9.11
N GLU A 2 18.36 32.69 -8.07
CA GLU A 2 18.57 31.25 -8.21
C GLU A 2 17.23 30.55 -8.03
N ASN A 3 16.54 30.26 -9.13
CA ASN A 3 15.32 29.48 -9.13
C ASN A 3 15.68 27.99 -9.16
N THR A 4 15.96 27.41 -8.00
CA THR A 4 16.04 25.96 -7.77
C THR A 4 14.72 25.47 -7.16
N PRO A 5 13.60 25.42 -7.93
CA PRO A 5 12.29 25.02 -7.44
C PRO A 5 12.30 23.59 -6.89
N LEU A 6 13.15 22.72 -7.42
CA LEU A 6 13.28 21.33 -6.98
C LEU A 6 13.87 21.24 -5.56
N ALA A 7 14.85 22.08 -5.22
CA ALA A 7 15.42 22.13 -3.87
C ALA A 7 14.37 22.62 -2.86
N ASN A 8 13.56 23.62 -3.22
CA ASN A 8 12.49 24.09 -2.33
C ASN A 8 11.41 23.03 -2.09
N ILE A 9 11.05 22.19 -3.07
CA ILE A 9 10.04 21.15 -2.87
C ILE A 9 10.61 19.98 -2.04
N LEU A 10 11.89 19.64 -2.26
CA LEU A 10 12.56 18.55 -1.55
C LEU A 10 12.98 18.91 -0.11
N THR A 11 13.23 20.19 0.18
CA THR A 11 13.68 20.64 1.52
C THR A 11 12.56 21.31 2.33
N SER A 12 11.43 21.66 1.70
CA SER A 12 10.27 22.22 2.41
C SER A 12 9.51 21.13 3.15
N THR A 13 9.22 21.40 4.43
CA THR A 13 8.44 20.54 5.33
C THR A 13 7.14 20.03 4.70
N ILE A 14 6.49 20.86 3.88
CA ILE A 14 5.22 20.53 3.21
C ILE A 14 5.42 19.53 2.06
N GLY A 15 6.54 19.61 1.33
CA GLY A 15 6.82 18.71 0.21
C GLY A 15 7.24 17.32 0.66
N ILE A 16 8.03 17.22 1.74
CA ILE A 16 8.41 15.93 2.32
C ILE A 16 7.20 15.20 2.93
N LEU A 17 6.33 15.92 3.66
CA LEU A 17 5.14 15.33 4.26
C LEU A 17 4.16 14.77 3.22
N SER A 18 3.99 15.44 2.07
CA SER A 18 3.13 14.95 0.99
C SER A 18 3.71 13.72 0.31
N LEU A 19 5.03 13.69 0.05
CA LEU A 19 5.73 12.52 -0.47
C LEU A 19 5.59 11.32 0.48
N PHE A 20 5.74 11.55 1.79
CA PHE A 20 5.58 10.52 2.81
C PHE A 20 4.14 9.99 2.83
N THR A 21 3.15 10.87 2.75
CA THR A 21 1.73 10.50 2.72
C THR A 21 1.40 9.64 1.50
N ILE A 22 1.86 10.04 0.31
CA ILE A 22 1.66 9.27 -0.92
C ILE A 22 2.33 7.90 -0.80
N GLY A 23 3.57 7.85 -0.31
CA GLY A 23 4.29 6.59 -0.06
C GLY A 23 3.56 5.68 0.92
N PHE A 24 3.01 6.24 2.00
CA PHE A 24 2.23 5.51 2.99
C PHE A 24 0.96 4.90 2.39
N ILE A 25 0.22 5.66 1.56
CA ILE A 25 -0.98 5.16 0.88
C ILE A 25 -0.64 4.00 -0.07
N ILE A 26 0.44 4.12 -0.85
CA ILE A 26 0.90 3.05 -1.75
C ILE A 26 1.30 1.80 -0.95
N ALA A 27 2.04 1.96 0.14
CA ALA A 27 2.42 0.87 1.02
C ALA A 27 1.20 0.17 1.62
N MET A 28 0.20 0.94 2.04
CA MET A 28 -1.05 0.40 2.58
C MET A 28 -1.84 -0.38 1.51
N ALA A 29 -1.89 0.13 0.27
CA ALA A 29 -2.55 -0.58 -0.83
C ALA A 29 -1.88 -1.93 -1.14
N ILE A 30 -0.54 -1.96 -1.18
CA ILE A 30 0.23 -3.21 -1.35
C ILE A 30 0.00 -4.15 -0.17
N TYR A 31 0.04 -3.63 1.05
CA TYR A 31 -0.19 -4.40 2.27
C TYR A 31 -1.57 -5.07 2.24
N LEU A 32 -2.61 -4.32 1.89
CA LEU A 32 -3.97 -4.85 1.76
C LEU A 32 -4.07 -5.92 0.68
N TYR A 33 -3.42 -5.72 -0.48
CA TYR A 33 -3.39 -6.72 -1.54
C TYR A 33 -2.78 -8.04 -1.07
N ILE A 34 -1.62 -7.98 -0.42
CA ILE A 34 -0.93 -9.18 0.12
C ILE A 34 -1.75 -9.82 1.24
N TYR A 35 -2.32 -9.00 2.12
CA TYR A 35 -3.15 -9.46 3.24
C TYR A 35 -4.38 -10.21 2.74
N VAL A 36 -5.12 -9.61 1.80
CA VAL A 36 -6.31 -10.20 1.20
C VAL A 36 -5.96 -11.47 0.44
N GLN A 37 -4.88 -11.48 -0.34
CA GLN A 37 -4.46 -12.67 -1.08
C GLN A 37 -4.09 -13.84 -0.16
N ARG A 38 -3.44 -13.54 0.97
CA ARG A 38 -3.11 -14.56 1.99
C ARG A 38 -4.34 -15.02 2.77
N HIS A 39 -5.30 -14.13 3.02
CA HIS A 39 -6.53 -14.47 3.75
C HIS A 39 -7.51 -15.26 2.88
N ILE A 40 -7.74 -14.83 1.63
CA ILE A 40 -8.58 -15.54 0.66
C ILE A 40 -8.02 -16.93 0.36
N ASN A 41 -6.70 -17.11 0.25
CA ASN A 41 -6.14 -18.46 0.06
C ASN A 41 -6.42 -19.38 1.25
N ALA A 42 -6.48 -18.85 2.48
CA ALA A 42 -6.87 -19.63 3.65
C ALA A 42 -8.38 -19.96 3.63
N GLU A 43 -9.23 -19.02 3.25
CA GLU A 43 -10.68 -19.23 3.15
C GLU A 43 -11.07 -20.16 1.99
N ILE A 44 -10.40 -20.05 0.83
CA ILE A 44 -10.64 -20.93 -0.33
C ILE A 44 -10.22 -22.37 -0.02
N ALA A 45 -9.13 -22.56 0.73
CA ALA A 45 -8.71 -23.90 1.18
C ALA A 45 -9.71 -24.51 2.18
N GLU A 46 -10.29 -23.70 3.07
CA GLU A 46 -11.35 -24.14 4.00
C GLU A 46 -12.72 -24.33 3.33
N GLN A 47 -13.05 -23.59 2.27
CA GLN A 47 -14.29 -23.80 1.53
C GLN A 47 -14.25 -25.06 0.65
N ASN A 48 -13.14 -25.34 -0.03
CA ASN A 48 -13.02 -26.56 -0.85
C ASN A 48 -13.13 -27.83 -0.01
N SER A 49 -12.61 -27.84 1.22
CA SER A 49 -12.73 -28.99 2.13
C SER A 49 -14.15 -29.23 2.67
N LYS A 50 -15.03 -28.23 2.61
CA LYS A 50 -16.45 -28.37 2.96
C LYS A 50 -17.33 -28.76 1.76
N GLN A 51 -16.92 -28.42 0.54
CA GLN A 51 -17.66 -28.77 -0.67
C GLN A 51 -17.47 -30.24 -1.06
N ASP A 52 -16.34 -30.86 -0.72
CA ASP A 52 -16.09 -32.30 -0.92
C ASP A 52 -16.77 -33.21 0.14
N GLN A 53 -17.49 -32.63 1.12
CA GLN A 53 -18.19 -33.38 2.18
C GLN A 53 -19.72 -33.38 2.07
N VAL A 54 -20.32 -32.88 0.97
CA VAL A 54 -21.78 -32.87 0.73
C VAL A 54 -22.18 -33.78 -0.43
#